data_AF-A0A3Q2PQ37-F1
#
_entry.id   AF-A0A3Q2PQ37-F1
#
_cell.length_a   1.000
_cell.length_b   1.000
_cell.length_c   1.000
_cell.angle_alpha   90.00
_cell.angle_beta   90.00
_cell.angle_gamma   90.00
#
_symmetry.space_group_name_H-M   'P 1'
#
loop_
_entity.id
_entity.type
_entity.pdbx_description
1 polymer ?
#
loop_
_entity_poly.entity_id
_entity_poly.type
_entity_poly.pdbx_seq_one_letter_code
_entity_poly.pdbx_strand_id
1 'polypeptide(L)'
;LLLLLLLLLLLLGFVNVSFLHASFPPSLIEDMAKIVMDNYCSPEKLVGMKEDIAAASNNTEVLSIPDGESLANILSSGVQTTVSDPRVKVSYEPNYVPVVHPEMPNLPAEQLVAVLQTSIKLDLLEGNIGYMRIDHILGEEVADKVGPLLVDLVWNKILPTSALIFDLRYTSSGDLSGIPYIVSYFTEAEPVIHIDSIYDRPSNTTTKLLSMSTLLGERYSVSKPLIILTSKNTKGIAEDVAYCLQNLKRATVVGEKTAGGSVKIDKFKVGDTDFYVTLPTAKSINPITGSTWELTGVSPDVEVDAEDALATAIRIINLRAQVPAIIEESASLIANNYAFESIGADVAEKLRELQANGEFSTVVCKEGLETKLSADLQTLSGDKSLKTTTNTPALPPMEYSPEMYIELIKISFHTDVFENNIGYLRFDMFGDFEEVKPIAQIIVEHVWNKVVNTDAMIVDLRNNLGGPTTAIAGFCSYFFDGDKQIVLDKLYDRPSGVTTELLTLPELTGVRYGSKKSLIILTSKATAGAAEEFVYIMKKLGRAMIVGETTAGASHPPKVFPVGETNVFLSIPTVHSDTSTGPAWEGVGITPHIPAAADAALEVAKGIFNKHLGGQQ
;
A
#
# COMPACT_ATOMS: atom_id res chain seq x y z
N LEU A 1 -8.65 -5.22 42.16
CA LEU A 1 -9.89 -6.01 42.27
C LEU A 1 -10.62 -5.78 43.61
N LEU A 2 -9.99 -6.02 44.77
CA LEU A 2 -10.63 -5.82 46.09
C LEU A 2 -11.13 -4.38 46.35
N LEU A 3 -10.39 -3.35 45.91
CA LEU A 3 -10.73 -1.95 46.22
C LEU A 3 -11.87 -1.38 45.37
N LEU A 4 -12.13 -1.91 44.17
CA LEU A 4 -13.18 -1.40 43.28
C LEU A 4 -14.53 -2.06 43.56
N LEU A 5 -14.53 -3.33 43.98
CA LEU A 5 -15.73 -4.02 44.49
C LEU A 5 -16.21 -3.38 45.80
N LEU A 6 -15.30 -3.05 46.72
CA LEU A 6 -15.65 -2.36 47.97
C LEU A 6 -16.29 -0.98 47.74
N LEU A 7 -15.89 -0.27 46.66
CA LEU A 7 -16.39 1.08 46.38
C LEU A 7 -17.81 1.09 45.80
N LEU A 8 -18.22 0.04 45.07
CA LEU A 8 -19.59 -0.08 44.55
C LEU A 8 -20.59 -0.56 45.63
N LEU A 9 -20.11 -1.35 46.59
CA LEU A 9 -20.93 -1.89 47.69
C LEU A 9 -21.26 -0.84 48.78
N LEU A 10 -20.48 0.23 48.90
CA LEU A 10 -20.69 1.30 49.89
C LEU A 10 -21.86 2.25 49.58
N LEU A 11 -22.49 2.16 48.40
CA LEU A 11 -23.59 3.04 47.95
C LEU A 11 -25.01 2.44 48.15
N LEU A 12 -25.14 1.20 48.62
CA LEU A 12 -26.44 0.50 48.76
C LEU A 12 -26.87 0.28 50.23
N GLY A 13 -26.25 0.97 51.18
CA GLY A 13 -26.61 0.88 52.59
C GLY A 13 -27.96 1.55 52.92
N PHE A 14 -28.84 0.75 53.53
CA PHE A 14 -30.09 1.07 54.25
C PHE A 14 -31.40 1.08 53.45
N VAL A 15 -32.05 -0.10 53.36
CA VAL A 15 -33.45 -0.29 53.81
C VAL A 15 -33.62 -1.74 54.28
N ASN A 16 -34.09 -1.91 55.51
CA ASN A 16 -34.49 -3.19 56.11
C ASN A 16 -35.87 -3.58 55.56
N VAL A 17 -35.94 -4.56 54.65
CA VAL A 17 -37.19 -5.21 54.22
C VAL A 17 -36.96 -6.72 54.19
N SER A 18 -37.83 -7.46 54.88
CA SER A 18 -37.82 -8.92 54.92
C SER A 18 -38.12 -9.50 53.53
N PHE A 19 -37.07 -9.78 52.75
CA PHE A 19 -37.17 -10.59 51.55
C PHE A 19 -37.05 -12.08 51.91
N LEU A 20 -37.94 -12.91 51.35
CA LEU A 20 -37.72 -14.35 51.23
C LEU A 20 -36.34 -14.55 50.62
N HIS A 21 -35.39 -15.04 51.41
CA HIS A 21 -34.03 -15.29 50.94
C HIS A 21 -34.08 -16.46 49.96
N ALA A 22 -33.97 -16.19 48.67
CA ALA A 22 -33.57 -17.20 47.70
C ALA A 22 -32.07 -17.46 47.91
N SER A 23 -31.71 -18.45 48.73
CA SER A 23 -30.33 -18.92 48.78
C SER A 23 -30.13 -19.92 47.64
N PHE A 24 -29.42 -19.52 46.59
CA PHE A 24 -29.03 -20.45 45.54
C PHE A 24 -27.96 -21.42 46.06
N PRO A 25 -28.05 -22.73 45.77
CA PRO A 25 -27.05 -23.68 46.24
C PRO A 25 -25.71 -23.43 45.54
N PRO A 26 -24.56 -23.59 46.22
CA PRO A 26 -23.24 -23.46 45.59
C PRO A 26 -23.04 -24.37 44.37
N SER A 27 -23.72 -25.52 44.34
CA SER A 27 -23.72 -26.45 43.21
C SER A 27 -24.20 -25.80 41.91
N LEU A 28 -25.04 -24.76 41.97
CA LEU A 28 -25.51 -24.03 40.79
C LEU A 28 -24.35 -23.40 40.01
N ILE A 29 -23.40 -22.80 40.73
CA ILE A 29 -22.23 -22.14 40.14
C ILE A 29 -21.30 -23.21 39.53
N GLU A 30 -21.14 -24.35 40.21
CA GLU A 30 -20.35 -25.49 39.72
C GLU A 30 -20.97 -26.11 38.44
N ASP A 31 -22.29 -26.25 38.38
CA ASP A 31 -23.01 -26.78 37.23
C ASP A 31 -22.92 -25.84 36.00
N MET A 32 -23.08 -24.53 36.21
CA MET A 32 -22.85 -23.53 35.16
C MET A 32 -21.42 -23.55 34.64
N ALA A 33 -20.47 -23.60 35.58
CA ALA A 33 -19.05 -23.68 35.27
C ALA A 33 -18.70 -24.92 34.45
N LYS A 34 -19.27 -26.07 34.82
CA LYS A 34 -19.12 -27.32 34.07
C LYS A 34 -19.60 -27.15 32.62
N ILE A 35 -20.76 -26.51 32.40
CA ILE A 35 -21.26 -26.22 31.05
C ILE A 35 -20.26 -25.38 30.26
N VAL A 36 -19.70 -24.32 30.84
CA VAL A 36 -18.68 -23.49 30.17
C VAL A 36 -17.43 -24.31 29.83
N MET A 37 -16.89 -25.06 30.79
CA MET A 37 -15.68 -25.87 30.60
C MET A 37 -15.84 -26.96 29.55
N ASP A 38 -17.02 -27.59 29.50
CA ASP A 38 -17.29 -28.71 28.61
C ASP A 38 -17.64 -28.26 27.18
N ASN A 39 -18.13 -27.02 27.00
CA ASN A 39 -18.72 -26.59 25.72
C ASN A 39 -18.08 -25.35 25.08
N TYR A 40 -17.26 -24.55 25.79
CA TYR A 40 -16.69 -23.32 25.22
C TYR A 40 -15.60 -23.59 24.16
N CYS A 41 -15.78 -23.02 22.97
CA CYS A 41 -14.97 -23.28 21.77
C CYS A 41 -13.47 -22.96 21.90
N SER A 42 -13.08 -22.23 22.94
CA SER A 42 -11.69 -21.80 23.18
C SER A 42 -11.22 -22.22 24.58
N PRO A 43 -11.04 -23.53 24.83
CA PRO A 43 -10.64 -24.05 26.14
C PRO A 43 -9.31 -23.48 26.64
N GLU A 44 -8.43 -23.05 25.75
CA GLU A 44 -7.17 -22.37 26.07
C GLU A 44 -7.36 -21.06 26.85
N LYS A 45 -8.52 -20.40 26.72
CA LYS A 45 -8.86 -19.19 27.47
C LYS A 45 -9.44 -19.48 28.86
N LEU A 46 -9.61 -20.75 29.22
CA LEU A 46 -10.18 -21.17 30.51
C LEU A 46 -9.11 -21.49 31.57
N VAL A 47 -7.84 -21.12 31.33
CA VAL A 47 -6.78 -21.24 32.33
C VAL A 47 -7.08 -20.33 33.51
N GLY A 48 -7.06 -20.86 34.74
CA GLY A 48 -7.44 -20.13 35.96
C GLY A 48 -8.95 -20.16 36.26
N MET A 49 -9.78 -20.65 35.32
CA MET A 49 -11.23 -20.67 35.49
C MET A 49 -11.64 -21.55 36.67
N LYS A 50 -10.96 -22.69 36.90
CA LYS A 50 -11.28 -23.59 38.03
C LYS A 50 -11.08 -22.92 39.38
N GLU A 51 -10.03 -22.13 39.50
CA GLU A 51 -9.69 -21.37 40.70
C GLU A 51 -10.71 -20.23 40.92
N ASP A 52 -11.10 -19.53 39.86
CA ASP A 52 -12.14 -18.49 39.90
C ASP A 52 -13.52 -19.06 40.25
N ILE A 53 -13.88 -20.23 39.73
CA ILE A 53 -15.11 -20.97 40.07
C ILE A 53 -15.11 -21.33 41.56
N ALA A 54 -14.00 -21.89 42.07
CA ALA A 54 -13.88 -22.24 43.49
C ALA A 54 -13.97 -21.02 44.40
N ALA A 55 -13.45 -19.86 43.97
CA ALA A 55 -13.58 -18.60 44.69
C ALA A 55 -15.04 -18.08 44.67
N ALA A 56 -15.72 -18.16 43.52
CA ALA A 56 -17.10 -17.73 43.37
C ALA A 56 -18.08 -18.59 44.17
N SER A 57 -17.90 -19.91 44.18
CA SER A 57 -18.74 -20.85 44.96
C SER A 57 -18.64 -20.68 46.48
N ASN A 58 -17.57 -20.03 46.96
CA ASN A 58 -17.36 -19.72 48.38
C ASN A 58 -17.64 -18.25 48.73
N ASN A 59 -18.05 -17.44 47.75
CA ASN A 59 -18.30 -16.02 47.96
C ASN A 59 -19.70 -15.80 48.55
N THR A 60 -19.76 -15.46 49.83
CA THR A 60 -21.01 -15.23 50.57
C THR A 60 -21.85 -14.08 50.02
N GLU A 61 -21.24 -13.10 49.34
CA GLU A 61 -21.95 -11.99 48.69
C GLU A 61 -22.67 -12.45 47.41
N VAL A 62 -22.07 -13.37 46.64
CA VAL A 62 -22.70 -13.97 45.45
C VAL A 62 -23.85 -14.89 45.86
N LEU A 63 -23.66 -15.67 46.93
CA LEU A 63 -24.67 -16.61 47.45
C LEU A 63 -25.85 -15.93 48.17
N SER A 64 -25.76 -14.63 48.46
CA SER A 64 -26.81 -13.84 49.13
C SER A 64 -27.59 -12.92 48.19
N ILE A 65 -27.37 -13.04 46.87
CA ILE A 65 -28.12 -12.30 45.86
C ILE A 65 -29.60 -12.75 45.89
N PRO A 66 -30.56 -11.82 46.02
CA PRO A 66 -31.94 -12.16 46.39
C PRO A 66 -32.79 -12.71 45.24
N ASP A 67 -32.35 -12.57 43.99
CA ASP A 67 -33.12 -12.95 42.80
C ASP A 67 -32.23 -13.49 41.67
N GLY A 68 -32.83 -14.32 40.80
CA GLY A 68 -32.10 -15.04 39.77
C GLY A 68 -31.58 -14.15 38.63
N GLU A 69 -32.24 -13.03 38.35
CA GLU A 69 -31.82 -12.10 37.30
C GLU A 69 -30.54 -11.36 37.72
N SER A 70 -30.51 -10.85 38.95
CA SER A 70 -29.33 -10.24 39.56
C SER A 70 -28.15 -11.23 39.60
N LEU A 71 -28.40 -12.49 39.97
CA LEU A 71 -27.36 -13.53 39.99
C LEU A 71 -26.82 -13.79 38.58
N ALA A 72 -27.70 -13.95 37.59
CA ALA A 72 -27.31 -14.17 36.19
C ALA A 72 -26.46 -13.02 35.63
N ASN A 73 -26.80 -11.77 35.96
CA ASN A 73 -26.04 -10.60 35.55
C ASN A 73 -24.63 -10.57 36.15
N ILE A 74 -24.51 -10.81 37.47
CA ILE A 74 -23.22 -10.85 38.17
C ILE A 74 -22.33 -11.97 37.62
N LEU A 75 -22.90 -13.17 37.44
CA LEU A 75 -22.17 -14.31 36.88
C LEU A 75 -21.77 -14.07 35.42
N SER A 76 -22.63 -13.43 34.61
CA SER A 76 -22.30 -13.03 33.24
C SER A 76 -21.11 -12.08 33.21
N SER A 77 -21.14 -10.99 33.99
CA SER A 77 -20.02 -10.05 34.06
C SER A 77 -18.73 -10.70 34.56
N GLY A 78 -18.85 -11.60 35.54
CA GLY A 78 -17.72 -12.39 36.04
C GLY A 78 -17.08 -13.23 34.94
N VAL A 79 -17.86 -14.11 34.31
CA VAL A 79 -17.32 -15.01 33.26
C VAL A 79 -16.80 -14.24 32.05
N GLN A 80 -17.51 -13.20 31.60
CA GLN A 80 -17.09 -12.37 30.46
C GLN A 80 -15.75 -11.68 30.74
N THR A 81 -15.52 -11.22 31.97
CA THR A 81 -14.25 -10.59 32.37
C THR A 81 -13.13 -11.64 32.39
N THR A 82 -13.38 -12.81 32.99
CA THR A 82 -12.37 -13.88 33.08
C THR A 82 -11.95 -14.38 31.70
N VAL A 83 -12.90 -14.67 30.80
CA VAL A 83 -12.59 -15.26 29.49
C VAL A 83 -12.39 -14.23 28.38
N SER A 84 -12.68 -12.94 28.67
CA SER A 84 -12.66 -11.83 27.70
C SER A 84 -13.47 -12.13 26.43
N ASP A 85 -14.66 -12.71 26.58
CA ASP A 85 -15.58 -13.03 25.49
C ASP A 85 -17.00 -12.58 25.85
N PRO A 86 -17.54 -11.54 25.19
CA PRO A 86 -18.86 -11.00 25.50
C PRO A 86 -20.01 -11.94 25.11
N ARG A 87 -19.73 -13.01 24.36
CA ARG A 87 -20.74 -13.98 23.89
C ARG A 87 -21.13 -14.98 24.98
N VAL A 88 -20.30 -15.15 26.01
CA VAL A 88 -20.62 -16.01 27.15
C VAL A 88 -21.57 -15.26 28.08
N LYS A 89 -22.77 -15.80 28.30
CA LYS A 89 -23.83 -15.16 29.10
C LYS A 89 -24.55 -16.20 29.95
N VAL A 90 -24.81 -15.86 31.20
CA VAL A 90 -25.76 -16.56 32.08
C VAL A 90 -27.08 -15.79 32.05
N SER A 91 -28.20 -16.50 31.95
CA SER A 91 -29.55 -15.92 31.99
C SER A 91 -30.46 -16.71 32.92
N TYR A 92 -31.45 -16.03 33.49
CA TYR A 92 -32.53 -16.62 34.27
C TYR A 92 -33.84 -16.47 33.49
N GLU A 93 -34.40 -17.58 33.02
CA GLU A 93 -35.51 -17.63 32.05
C GLU A 93 -36.57 -18.67 32.47
N PRO A 94 -37.41 -18.39 33.50
CA PRO A 94 -38.36 -19.36 34.08
C PRO A 94 -39.51 -19.76 33.14
N ASN A 95 -39.76 -18.97 32.10
CA ASN A 95 -40.77 -19.24 31.08
C ASN A 95 -40.11 -19.48 29.71
N TYR A 96 -38.85 -19.95 29.68
CA TYR A 96 -38.17 -20.22 28.41
C TYR A 96 -38.88 -21.34 27.65
N VAL A 97 -39.37 -20.99 26.47
CA VAL A 97 -39.81 -21.95 25.46
C VAL A 97 -38.74 -21.94 24.38
N PRO A 98 -38.04 -23.06 24.13
CA PRO A 98 -37.09 -23.14 23.03
C PRO A 98 -37.77 -22.74 21.73
N VAL A 99 -37.11 -21.88 20.96
CA VAL A 99 -37.56 -21.59 19.60
C VAL A 99 -37.39 -22.87 18.80
N VAL A 100 -38.50 -23.57 18.56
CA VAL A 100 -38.54 -24.66 17.59
C VAL A 100 -38.59 -24.00 16.23
N HIS A 101 -37.48 -24.04 15.49
CA HIS A 101 -37.51 -23.61 14.10
C HIS A 101 -38.52 -24.48 13.36
N PRO A 102 -39.54 -23.89 12.72
CA PRO A 102 -40.49 -24.68 11.95
C PRO A 102 -39.71 -25.41 10.86
N GLU A 103 -39.82 -26.74 10.81
CA GLU A 103 -39.36 -27.50 9.65
C GLU A 103 -40.04 -26.91 8.42
N MET A 104 -39.24 -26.49 7.42
CA MET A 104 -39.83 -26.02 6.19
C MET A 104 -40.67 -27.16 5.61
N PRO A 105 -41.97 -26.93 5.31
CA PRO A 105 -42.75 -27.92 4.60
C PRO A 105 -42.05 -28.23 3.28
N ASN A 106 -42.21 -29.45 2.75
CA ASN A 106 -41.73 -29.77 1.40
C ASN A 106 -42.42 -28.84 0.39
N LEU A 107 -41.73 -27.77 0.02
CA LEU A 107 -42.21 -26.80 -0.95
C LEU A 107 -42.11 -27.40 -2.37
N PRO A 108 -43.16 -27.30 -3.19
CA PRO A 108 -43.06 -27.58 -4.62
C PRO A 108 -41.96 -26.74 -5.28
N ALA A 109 -41.37 -27.25 -6.36
CA ALA A 109 -40.29 -26.57 -7.08
C ALA A 109 -40.63 -25.11 -7.45
N GLU A 110 -41.88 -24.83 -7.82
CA GLU A 110 -42.36 -23.48 -8.17
C GLU A 110 -42.29 -22.50 -6.99
N GLN A 111 -42.58 -22.96 -5.77
CA GLN A 111 -42.51 -22.12 -4.57
C GLN A 111 -41.07 -21.89 -4.13
N LEU A 112 -40.19 -22.89 -4.31
CA LEU A 112 -38.75 -22.72 -4.10
C LEU A 112 -38.16 -21.68 -5.06
N VAL A 113 -38.57 -21.70 -6.34
CA VAL A 113 -38.17 -20.66 -7.31
C VAL A 113 -38.61 -19.27 -6.86
N ALA A 114 -39.83 -19.11 -6.37
CA ALA A 114 -40.32 -17.81 -5.89
C ALA A 114 -39.50 -17.29 -4.69
N VAL A 115 -39.15 -18.16 -3.75
CA VAL A 115 -38.27 -17.81 -2.62
C VAL A 115 -36.89 -17.37 -3.13
N LEU A 116 -36.29 -18.12 -4.05
CA LEU A 116 -34.98 -17.79 -4.65
C LEU A 116 -35.01 -16.46 -5.41
N GLN A 117 -36.10 -16.15 -6.12
CA GLN A 117 -36.27 -14.88 -6.83
C GLN A 117 -36.39 -13.68 -5.88
N THR A 118 -36.87 -13.90 -4.65
CA THR A 118 -36.94 -12.85 -3.63
C THR A 118 -35.64 -12.68 -2.83
N SER A 119 -34.82 -13.72 -2.73
CA SER A 119 -33.57 -13.70 -1.94
C SER A 119 -32.31 -13.45 -2.77
N ILE A 120 -32.41 -13.54 -4.10
CA ILE A 120 -31.31 -13.29 -5.04
C ILE A 120 -31.70 -12.16 -5.98
N LYS A 121 -30.90 -11.10 -6.01
CA LYS A 121 -31.04 -10.03 -7.01
C LYS A 121 -29.89 -10.12 -8.01
N LEU A 122 -30.23 -10.06 -9.29
CA LEU A 122 -29.27 -10.07 -10.39
C LEU A 122 -29.44 -8.82 -11.24
N ASP A 123 -28.31 -8.29 -11.70
CA ASP A 123 -28.27 -7.21 -12.66
C ASP A 123 -27.06 -7.35 -13.58
N LEU A 124 -27.16 -6.79 -14.78
CA LEU A 124 -26.04 -6.65 -15.70
C LEU A 124 -25.75 -5.16 -15.87
N LEU A 125 -24.68 -4.72 -15.24
CA LEU A 125 -24.28 -3.32 -15.23
C LEU A 125 -23.52 -2.97 -16.52
N GLU A 126 -23.42 -1.67 -16.78
CA GLU A 126 -22.62 -1.13 -17.88
C GLU A 126 -21.17 -1.66 -17.83
N GLY A 127 -20.58 -1.93 -18.99
CA GLY A 127 -19.26 -2.55 -19.09
C GLY A 127 -19.25 -4.08 -18.98
N ASN A 128 -20.41 -4.74 -19.09
CA ASN A 128 -20.57 -6.19 -18.96
C ASN A 128 -20.17 -6.69 -17.56
N ILE A 129 -20.52 -5.95 -16.52
CA ILE A 129 -20.23 -6.29 -15.12
C ILE A 129 -21.46 -6.98 -14.53
N GLY A 130 -21.29 -8.22 -14.07
CA GLY A 130 -22.34 -8.94 -13.35
C GLY A 130 -22.50 -8.36 -11.94
N TYR A 131 -23.74 -8.18 -11.51
CA TYR A 131 -24.08 -7.90 -10.12
C TYR A 131 -24.96 -9.03 -9.59
N MET A 132 -24.55 -9.61 -8.47
CA MET A 132 -25.29 -10.65 -7.77
C MET A 132 -25.35 -10.32 -6.30
N ARG A 133 -26.57 -10.19 -5.76
CA ARG A 133 -26.83 -10.07 -4.32
C ARG A 133 -27.52 -11.32 -3.85
N ILE A 134 -27.10 -11.83 -2.69
CA ILE A 134 -27.80 -12.90 -1.98
C ILE A 134 -28.07 -12.47 -0.55
N ASP A 135 -29.27 -12.70 -0.05
CA ASP A 135 -29.65 -12.32 1.32
C ASP A 135 -29.51 -13.49 2.32
N HIS A 136 -29.24 -14.70 1.80
CA HIS A 136 -29.05 -15.92 2.59
C HIS A 136 -28.07 -16.89 1.90
N ILE A 137 -27.15 -17.50 2.66
CA ILE A 137 -26.28 -18.58 2.15
C ILE A 137 -27.01 -19.93 2.26
N LEU A 138 -27.32 -20.55 1.12
CA LEU A 138 -27.99 -21.85 1.08
C LEU A 138 -27.06 -22.98 1.53
N GLY A 139 -27.57 -23.91 2.34
CA GLY A 139 -26.87 -25.14 2.71
C GLY A 139 -26.89 -26.21 1.63
N GLU A 140 -26.06 -27.23 1.80
CA GLU A 140 -25.85 -28.35 0.87
C GLU A 140 -27.17 -29.02 0.45
N GLU A 141 -28.02 -29.43 1.40
CA GLU A 141 -29.28 -30.12 1.08
C GLU A 141 -30.23 -29.29 0.20
N VAL A 142 -30.23 -27.96 0.40
CA VAL A 142 -31.06 -27.05 -0.40
C VAL A 142 -30.40 -26.84 -1.76
N ALA A 143 -29.09 -26.62 -1.79
CA ALA A 143 -28.30 -26.48 -3.02
C ALA A 143 -28.44 -27.69 -3.94
N ASP A 144 -28.50 -28.91 -3.41
CA ASP A 144 -28.70 -30.13 -4.20
C ASP A 144 -30.09 -30.20 -4.84
N LYS A 145 -31.13 -29.75 -4.14
CA LYS A 145 -32.52 -29.78 -4.63
C LYS A 145 -32.79 -28.72 -5.68
N VAL A 146 -32.21 -27.53 -5.53
CA VAL A 146 -32.51 -26.36 -6.38
C VAL A 146 -31.34 -25.95 -7.28
N GLY A 147 -30.22 -26.66 -7.21
CA GLY A 147 -28.97 -26.38 -7.95
C GLY A 147 -29.17 -26.22 -9.46
N PRO A 148 -29.85 -27.15 -10.15
CA PRO A 148 -30.10 -26.99 -11.60
C PRO A 148 -30.84 -25.69 -11.93
N LEU A 149 -31.83 -25.31 -11.11
CA LEU A 149 -32.58 -24.07 -11.29
C LEU A 149 -31.71 -22.84 -11.02
N LEU A 150 -30.82 -22.89 -10.01
CA LEU A 150 -29.85 -21.81 -9.76
C LEU A 150 -28.89 -21.65 -10.92
N VAL A 151 -28.42 -22.76 -11.52
CA VAL A 151 -27.55 -22.70 -12.69
C VAL A 151 -28.25 -22.00 -13.84
N ASP A 152 -29.48 -22.40 -14.17
CA ASP A 152 -30.22 -21.86 -15.31
C ASP A 152 -30.71 -20.42 -15.09
N LEU A 153 -31.22 -20.11 -13.90
CA LEU A 153 -31.88 -18.82 -13.63
C LEU A 153 -30.91 -17.74 -13.16
N VAL A 154 -29.79 -18.14 -12.54
CA VAL A 154 -28.81 -17.25 -11.92
C VAL A 154 -27.46 -17.35 -12.60
N TRP A 155 -26.82 -18.51 -12.51
CA TRP A 155 -25.40 -18.63 -12.83
C TRP A 155 -25.09 -18.40 -14.30
N ASN A 156 -25.87 -19.01 -15.20
CA ASN A 156 -25.68 -18.90 -16.65
C ASN A 156 -25.85 -17.45 -17.17
N LYS A 157 -26.50 -16.57 -16.41
CA LYS A 157 -26.62 -15.14 -16.75
C LYS A 157 -25.40 -14.32 -16.33
N ILE A 158 -24.72 -14.73 -15.25
CA ILE A 158 -23.54 -14.07 -14.70
C ILE A 158 -22.25 -14.61 -15.32
N LEU A 159 -22.22 -15.89 -15.68
CA LEU A 159 -21.05 -16.55 -16.25
C LEU A 159 -20.37 -15.79 -17.42
N PRO A 160 -21.09 -15.20 -18.41
CA PRO A 160 -20.47 -14.48 -19.53
C PRO A 160 -19.95 -13.08 -19.19
N THR A 161 -20.16 -12.56 -17.97
CA THR A 161 -19.71 -11.20 -17.61
C THR A 161 -18.19 -11.09 -17.54
N SER A 162 -17.65 -9.88 -17.67
CA SER A 162 -16.20 -9.62 -17.62
C SER A 162 -15.67 -9.53 -16.18
N ALA A 163 -16.54 -9.10 -15.25
CA ALA A 163 -16.29 -9.01 -13.82
C ALA A 163 -17.58 -9.30 -13.04
N LEU A 164 -17.46 -9.61 -11.75
CA LEU A 164 -18.59 -9.86 -10.85
C LEU A 164 -18.46 -9.01 -9.57
N ILE A 165 -19.54 -8.32 -9.25
CA ILE A 165 -19.78 -7.71 -7.94
C ILE A 165 -20.74 -8.61 -7.17
N PHE A 166 -20.25 -9.18 -6.09
CA PHE A 166 -20.98 -10.08 -5.20
C PHE A 166 -21.38 -9.34 -3.92
N ASP A 167 -22.65 -8.97 -3.82
CA ASP A 167 -23.14 -8.07 -2.79
C ASP A 167 -23.66 -8.85 -1.57
N LEU A 168 -22.88 -8.78 -0.48
CA LEU A 168 -23.20 -9.39 0.81
C LEU A 168 -23.62 -8.35 1.86
N ARG A 169 -23.86 -7.09 1.47
CA ARG A 169 -24.18 -6.00 2.41
C ARG A 169 -25.44 -6.27 3.24
N TYR A 170 -26.33 -7.13 2.75
CA TYR A 170 -27.61 -7.45 3.38
C TYR A 170 -27.69 -8.89 3.90
N THR A 171 -26.61 -9.66 3.77
CA THR A 171 -26.58 -11.08 4.14
C THR A 171 -26.28 -11.25 5.62
N SER A 172 -27.29 -11.61 6.40
CA SER A 172 -27.16 -11.79 7.86
C SER A 172 -27.47 -13.21 8.34
N SER A 173 -27.65 -14.15 7.41
CA SER A 173 -28.01 -15.53 7.71
C SER A 173 -27.45 -16.47 6.65
N GLY A 174 -27.28 -17.74 7.02
CA GLY A 174 -26.74 -18.73 6.11
C GLY A 174 -26.37 -20.03 6.80
N ASP A 175 -26.17 -21.06 5.98
CA ASP A 175 -25.71 -22.37 6.41
C ASP A 175 -24.22 -22.58 6.06
N LEU A 176 -23.46 -23.09 7.02
CA LEU A 176 -22.03 -23.35 6.91
C LEU A 176 -21.68 -24.28 5.72
N SER A 177 -22.54 -25.27 5.45
CA SER A 177 -22.36 -26.23 4.35
C SER A 177 -22.42 -25.60 2.97
N GLY A 178 -22.90 -24.35 2.85
CA GLY A 178 -22.91 -23.59 1.60
C GLY A 178 -21.56 -22.99 1.19
N ILE A 179 -20.62 -22.82 2.13
CA ILE A 179 -19.32 -22.17 1.85
C ILE A 179 -18.54 -22.93 0.75
N PRO A 180 -18.37 -24.27 0.82
CA PRO A 180 -17.72 -25.03 -0.24
C PRO A 180 -18.26 -24.76 -1.64
N TYR A 181 -19.59 -24.67 -1.79
CA TYR A 181 -20.23 -24.41 -3.08
C TYR A 181 -19.81 -23.04 -3.63
N ILE A 182 -20.00 -21.97 -2.84
CA ILE A 182 -19.69 -20.60 -3.28
C ILE A 182 -18.22 -20.46 -3.65
N VAL A 183 -17.31 -20.87 -2.76
CA VAL A 183 -15.87 -20.72 -3.00
C VAL A 183 -15.44 -21.51 -4.24
N SER A 184 -15.96 -22.72 -4.43
CA SER A 184 -15.59 -23.59 -5.56
C SER A 184 -15.98 -23.00 -6.91
N TYR A 185 -17.09 -22.25 -7.02
CA TYR A 185 -17.46 -21.58 -8.28
C TYR A 185 -16.48 -20.48 -8.66
N PHE A 186 -15.70 -19.95 -7.71
CA PHE A 186 -14.73 -18.89 -7.94
C PHE A 186 -13.28 -19.37 -7.95
N THR A 187 -12.97 -20.62 -7.66
CA THR A 187 -11.60 -21.11 -7.63
C THR A 187 -11.35 -22.19 -8.67
N GLU A 188 -10.08 -22.45 -8.98
CA GLU A 188 -9.71 -23.59 -9.81
C GLU A 188 -10.22 -24.90 -9.22
N ALA A 189 -10.43 -25.90 -10.08
CA ALA A 189 -10.88 -27.23 -9.65
C ALA A 189 -9.78 -27.97 -8.88
N GLU A 190 -8.51 -27.75 -9.25
CA GLU A 190 -7.35 -28.35 -8.63
C GLU A 190 -6.20 -27.33 -8.46
N PRO A 191 -5.41 -27.42 -7.38
CA PRO A 191 -5.58 -28.35 -6.27
C PRO A 191 -6.79 -28.01 -5.40
N VAL A 192 -7.40 -29.03 -4.77
CA VAL A 192 -8.44 -28.82 -3.75
C VAL A 192 -7.93 -27.86 -2.66
N ILE A 193 -8.71 -26.82 -2.40
CA ILE A 193 -8.42 -25.77 -1.44
C ILE A 193 -9.00 -26.16 -0.08
N HIS A 194 -8.18 -26.06 0.96
CA HIS A 194 -8.68 -26.05 2.33
C HIS A 194 -9.21 -24.65 2.62
N ILE A 195 -10.54 -24.52 2.65
CA ILE A 195 -11.23 -23.22 2.74
C ILE A 195 -11.21 -22.75 4.19
N ASP A 196 -11.71 -23.59 5.11
CA ASP A 196 -11.76 -23.31 6.53
C ASP A 196 -11.75 -24.58 7.38
N SER A 197 -11.46 -24.45 8.67
CA SER A 197 -11.59 -25.50 9.68
C SER A 197 -12.51 -25.07 10.81
N ILE A 198 -13.59 -25.82 11.03
CA ILE A 198 -14.54 -25.56 12.12
C ILE A 198 -14.29 -26.53 13.26
N TYR A 199 -13.84 -26.00 14.39
CA TYR A 199 -13.72 -26.77 15.63
C TYR A 199 -15.01 -26.67 16.43
N ASP A 200 -15.66 -27.81 16.71
CA ASP A 200 -16.83 -27.92 17.59
C ASP A 200 -16.39 -28.58 18.92
N ARG A 201 -16.53 -27.83 20.01
CA ARG A 201 -16.06 -28.23 21.34
C ARG A 201 -16.89 -29.34 21.98
N PRO A 202 -18.24 -29.34 21.92
CA PRO A 202 -19.04 -30.41 22.52
C PRO A 202 -18.71 -31.80 21.95
N SER A 203 -18.57 -31.91 20.63
CA SER A 203 -18.14 -33.16 19.98
C SER A 203 -16.63 -33.38 20.03
N ASN A 204 -15.86 -32.32 20.30
CA ASN A 204 -14.41 -32.26 20.22
C ASN A 204 -13.88 -32.70 18.84
N THR A 205 -14.52 -32.21 17.78
CA THR A 205 -14.17 -32.53 16.40
C THR A 205 -13.79 -31.28 15.62
N THR A 206 -12.90 -31.44 14.64
CA THR A 206 -12.59 -30.39 13.66
C THR A 206 -13.05 -30.84 12.29
N THR A 207 -14.01 -30.14 11.72
CA THR A 207 -14.51 -30.38 10.36
C THR A 207 -13.80 -29.45 9.40
N LYS A 208 -13.23 -30.00 8.33
CA LYS A 208 -12.60 -29.20 7.26
C LYS A 208 -13.62 -28.89 6.17
N LEU A 209 -13.69 -27.63 5.78
CA LEU A 209 -14.39 -27.20 4.58
C LEU A 209 -13.40 -27.19 3.42
N LEU A 210 -13.68 -27.97 2.38
CA LEU A 210 -12.81 -28.15 1.23
C LEU A 210 -13.52 -27.70 -0.04
N SER A 211 -12.78 -27.19 -1.02
CA SER A 211 -13.36 -26.93 -2.34
C SER A 211 -13.73 -28.24 -3.05
N MET A 212 -14.69 -28.16 -3.95
CA MET A 212 -15.22 -29.28 -4.71
C MET A 212 -14.55 -29.33 -6.09
N SER A 213 -13.97 -30.45 -6.50
CA SER A 213 -13.33 -30.54 -7.83
C SER A 213 -14.34 -30.54 -8.99
N THR A 214 -15.57 -31.03 -8.74
CA THR A 214 -16.66 -31.05 -9.73
C THR A 214 -17.83 -30.18 -9.24
N LEU A 215 -18.43 -29.40 -10.15
CA LEU A 215 -19.62 -28.59 -9.90
C LEU A 215 -20.68 -28.86 -10.96
N LEU A 216 -21.93 -28.53 -10.63
CA LEU A 216 -23.05 -28.64 -11.56
C LEU A 216 -22.94 -27.64 -12.73
N GLY A 217 -22.57 -26.39 -12.43
CA GLY A 217 -22.31 -25.35 -13.44
C GLY A 217 -20.82 -25.16 -13.73
N GLU A 218 -20.52 -24.37 -14.76
CA GLU A 218 -19.14 -23.99 -15.08
C GLU A 218 -18.53 -23.07 -14.03
N ARG A 219 -17.20 -23.05 -13.90
CA ARG A 219 -16.51 -22.14 -12.98
C ARG A 219 -16.44 -20.73 -13.53
N TYR A 220 -16.51 -19.76 -12.65
CA TYR A 220 -16.18 -18.38 -12.99
C TYR A 220 -14.66 -18.23 -13.02
N SER A 221 -14.15 -17.86 -14.19
CA SER A 221 -12.72 -17.74 -14.44
C SER A 221 -12.00 -16.94 -13.34
N VAL A 222 -10.88 -17.48 -12.84
CA VAL A 222 -10.06 -16.85 -11.79
C VAL A 222 -9.39 -15.55 -12.26
N SER A 223 -9.28 -15.34 -13.58
CA SER A 223 -8.76 -14.08 -14.14
C SER A 223 -9.80 -12.96 -14.16
N LYS A 224 -11.09 -13.28 -14.02
CA LYS A 224 -12.17 -12.28 -13.98
C LYS A 224 -12.24 -11.65 -12.58
N PRO A 225 -12.24 -10.31 -12.46
CA PRO A 225 -12.35 -9.65 -11.17
C PRO A 225 -13.59 -10.08 -10.39
N LEU A 226 -13.41 -10.33 -9.10
CA LEU A 226 -14.49 -10.52 -8.12
C LEU A 226 -14.33 -9.47 -7.03
N ILE A 227 -15.38 -8.68 -6.82
CA ILE A 227 -15.46 -7.74 -5.71
C ILE A 227 -16.61 -8.19 -4.80
N ILE A 228 -16.37 -8.27 -3.50
CA ILE A 228 -17.39 -8.55 -2.50
C ILE A 228 -17.77 -7.26 -1.81
N LEU A 229 -19.07 -6.95 -1.74
CA LEU A 229 -19.56 -5.79 -1.00
C LEU A 229 -19.97 -6.20 0.42
N THR A 230 -19.49 -5.46 1.41
CA THR A 230 -19.81 -5.71 2.83
C THR A 230 -20.38 -4.48 3.51
N SER A 231 -21.17 -4.71 4.55
CA SER A 231 -21.64 -3.67 5.47
C SER A 231 -21.51 -4.15 6.92
N LYS A 232 -21.75 -3.25 7.89
CA LYS A 232 -21.91 -3.63 9.30
C LYS A 232 -23.04 -4.62 9.58
N ASN A 233 -23.95 -4.84 8.62
CA ASN A 233 -25.02 -5.84 8.72
C ASN A 233 -24.64 -7.20 8.14
N THR A 234 -23.55 -7.28 7.37
CA THR A 234 -23.01 -8.56 6.89
C THR A 234 -22.59 -9.38 8.10
N LYS A 235 -23.23 -10.54 8.32
CA LYS A 235 -23.08 -11.32 9.55
C LYS A 235 -23.12 -12.82 9.32
N GLY A 236 -22.32 -13.56 10.09
CA GLY A 236 -22.32 -15.02 10.12
C GLY A 236 -21.56 -15.61 8.93
N ILE A 237 -22.13 -16.63 8.29
CA ILE A 237 -21.49 -17.38 7.20
C ILE A 237 -21.07 -16.48 6.02
N ALA A 238 -21.77 -15.37 5.76
CA ALA A 238 -21.37 -14.40 4.75
C ALA A 238 -20.02 -13.72 5.05
N GLU A 239 -19.71 -13.51 6.34
CA GLU A 239 -18.41 -13.01 6.78
C GLU A 239 -17.31 -14.02 6.47
N ASP A 240 -17.57 -15.32 6.69
CA ASP A 240 -16.61 -16.38 6.40
C ASP A 240 -16.30 -16.50 4.90
N VAL A 241 -17.33 -16.41 4.05
CA VAL A 241 -17.16 -16.37 2.58
C VAL A 241 -16.27 -15.19 2.17
N ALA A 242 -16.56 -13.98 2.69
CA ALA A 242 -15.77 -12.80 2.39
C ALA A 242 -14.32 -12.95 2.90
N TYR A 243 -14.15 -13.42 4.14
CA TYR A 243 -12.85 -13.63 4.78
C TYR A 243 -12.00 -14.64 4.01
N CYS A 244 -12.57 -15.80 3.67
CA CYS A 244 -11.87 -16.85 2.94
C CYS A 244 -11.47 -16.39 1.54
N LEU A 245 -12.37 -15.78 0.76
CA LEU A 245 -12.05 -15.30 -0.59
C LEU A 245 -11.07 -14.12 -0.59
N GLN A 246 -11.10 -13.27 0.44
CA GLN A 246 -10.10 -12.21 0.64
C GLN A 246 -8.71 -12.80 0.93
N ASN A 247 -8.63 -13.76 1.86
CA ASN A 247 -7.36 -14.39 2.25
C ASN A 247 -6.77 -15.27 1.14
N LEU A 248 -7.61 -15.86 0.29
CA LEU A 248 -7.21 -16.54 -0.94
C LEU A 248 -6.73 -15.59 -2.05
N LYS A 249 -6.77 -14.27 -1.83
CA LYS A 249 -6.49 -13.24 -2.84
C LYS A 249 -7.38 -13.36 -4.08
N ARG A 250 -8.56 -13.95 -3.90
CA ARG A 250 -9.52 -14.19 -4.97
C ARG A 250 -10.50 -13.03 -5.14
N ALA A 251 -10.90 -12.40 -4.04
CA ALA A 251 -11.82 -11.27 -4.05
C ALA A 251 -11.18 -10.02 -3.43
N THR A 252 -11.56 -8.85 -3.93
CA THR A 252 -11.35 -7.57 -3.23
C THR A 252 -12.62 -7.25 -2.43
N VAL A 253 -12.50 -7.01 -1.14
CA VAL A 253 -13.63 -6.65 -0.25
C VAL A 253 -13.77 -5.13 -0.18
N VAL A 254 -14.96 -4.61 -0.46
CA VAL A 254 -15.24 -3.17 -0.54
C VAL A 254 -16.49 -2.83 0.29
N GLY A 255 -16.39 -1.82 1.15
CA GLY A 255 -17.52 -1.36 1.96
C GLY A 255 -17.11 -1.15 3.41
N GLU A 256 -18.00 -1.51 4.34
CA GLU A 256 -17.73 -1.38 5.77
C GLU A 256 -17.19 -2.69 6.34
N LYS A 257 -16.53 -2.58 7.50
CA LYS A 257 -16.20 -3.72 8.35
C LYS A 257 -17.48 -4.47 8.77
N THR A 258 -17.44 -5.80 8.71
CA THR A 258 -18.60 -6.65 9.00
C THR A 258 -18.92 -6.76 10.49
N ALA A 259 -20.05 -7.39 10.84
CA ALA A 259 -20.62 -7.37 12.18
C ALA A 259 -19.79 -8.08 13.27
N GLY A 260 -18.98 -9.08 12.92
CA GLY A 260 -18.25 -9.92 13.86
C GLY A 260 -19.13 -10.95 14.56
N GLY A 261 -19.78 -11.80 13.78
CA GLY A 261 -20.64 -12.88 14.30
C GLY A 261 -19.89 -14.05 14.95
N SER A 262 -20.58 -15.18 15.01
CA SER A 262 -20.07 -16.47 15.49
C SER A 262 -20.50 -17.57 14.53
N VAL A 263 -19.69 -18.62 14.41
CA VAL A 263 -20.08 -19.82 13.66
C VAL A 263 -21.29 -20.50 14.33
N LYS A 264 -21.21 -20.68 15.66
CA LYS A 264 -22.27 -21.34 16.44
C LYS A 264 -22.29 -20.84 17.88
N ILE A 265 -23.48 -20.53 18.38
CA ILE A 265 -23.75 -20.21 19.78
C ILE A 265 -24.88 -21.12 20.24
N ASP A 266 -24.64 -21.88 21.31
CA ASP A 266 -25.66 -22.74 21.91
C ASP A 266 -26.08 -22.21 23.29
N LYS A 267 -27.33 -22.49 23.65
CA LYS A 267 -27.90 -22.18 24.96
C LYS A 267 -28.20 -23.49 25.72
N PHE A 268 -27.55 -23.67 26.85
CA PHE A 268 -27.66 -24.86 27.69
C PHE A 268 -28.46 -24.55 28.95
N LYS A 269 -29.42 -25.40 29.31
CA LYS A 269 -30.14 -25.32 30.58
C LYS A 269 -29.26 -25.87 31.72
N VAL A 270 -29.28 -25.22 32.88
CA VAL A 270 -28.53 -25.64 34.06
C VAL A 270 -29.37 -26.57 34.92
N GLY A 271 -29.21 -27.88 34.75
CA GLY A 271 -29.98 -28.90 35.47
C GLY A 271 -31.50 -28.68 35.33
N ASP A 272 -32.22 -28.82 36.44
CA ASP A 272 -33.67 -28.57 36.52
C ASP A 272 -34.02 -27.11 36.89
N THR A 273 -33.05 -26.20 36.84
CA THR A 273 -33.24 -24.80 37.22
C THR A 273 -33.74 -23.94 36.05
N ASP A 274 -34.16 -22.72 36.34
CA ASP A 274 -34.53 -21.73 35.32
C ASP A 274 -33.32 -20.97 34.75
N PHE A 275 -32.10 -21.39 35.08
CA PHE A 275 -30.89 -20.76 34.54
C PHE A 275 -30.41 -21.41 33.25
N TYR A 276 -29.81 -20.59 32.40
CA TYR A 276 -29.20 -20.99 31.14
C TYR A 276 -27.81 -20.38 30.98
N VAL A 277 -26.92 -21.11 30.31
CA VAL A 277 -25.62 -20.61 29.85
C VAL A 277 -25.64 -20.58 28.33
N THR A 278 -25.46 -19.40 27.76
CA THR A 278 -25.30 -19.17 26.33
C THR A 278 -23.83 -18.93 26.04
N LEU A 279 -23.23 -19.69 25.13
CA LEU A 279 -21.79 -19.58 24.85
C LEU A 279 -21.46 -20.08 23.43
N PRO A 280 -20.35 -19.61 22.83
CA PRO A 280 -19.90 -20.11 21.54
C PRO A 280 -19.32 -21.52 21.68
N THR A 281 -19.89 -22.47 20.94
CA THR A 281 -19.52 -23.90 21.01
C THR A 281 -18.67 -24.36 19.84
N ALA A 282 -18.71 -23.63 18.73
CA ALA A 282 -17.81 -23.84 17.61
C ALA A 282 -17.12 -22.54 17.20
N LYS A 283 -15.92 -22.68 16.61
CA LYS A 283 -15.16 -21.57 16.04
C LYS A 283 -14.53 -21.93 14.69
N SER A 284 -14.39 -20.93 13.85
CA SER A 284 -13.61 -20.96 12.61
C SER A 284 -12.11 -20.83 12.91
N ILE A 285 -11.29 -21.50 12.10
CA ILE A 285 -9.83 -21.46 12.14
C ILE A 285 -9.35 -21.44 10.70
N ASN A 286 -9.18 -20.25 10.16
CA ASN A 286 -8.81 -20.08 8.77
C ASN A 286 -7.39 -20.66 8.54
N PRO A 287 -7.21 -21.52 7.53
CA PRO A 287 -5.96 -22.24 7.31
C PRO A 287 -4.82 -21.35 6.79
N ILE A 288 -5.13 -20.15 6.28
CA ILE A 288 -4.12 -19.19 5.78
C ILE A 288 -3.65 -18.28 6.92
N THR A 289 -4.58 -17.72 7.70
CA THR A 289 -4.25 -16.74 8.75
C THR A 289 -4.04 -17.37 10.13
N GLY A 290 -4.47 -18.62 10.33
CA GLY A 290 -4.54 -19.27 11.65
C GLY A 290 -5.52 -18.58 12.63
N SER A 291 -6.35 -17.67 12.12
CA SER A 291 -7.23 -16.77 12.89
C SER A 291 -8.70 -16.95 12.47
N THR A 292 -9.60 -16.12 12.98
CA THR A 292 -11.04 -16.16 12.69
C THR A 292 -11.56 -14.77 12.31
N TRP A 293 -12.65 -14.73 11.55
CA TRP A 293 -13.46 -13.54 11.29
C TRP A 293 -14.39 -13.19 12.45
N GLU A 294 -14.65 -14.15 13.35
CA GLU A 294 -15.61 -14.00 14.45
C GLU A 294 -15.23 -12.89 15.43
N LEU A 295 -16.23 -12.33 16.11
CA LEU A 295 -16.13 -11.18 17.05
C LEU A 295 -15.69 -9.85 16.43
N THR A 296 -14.61 -9.87 15.66
CA THR A 296 -14.06 -8.64 15.07
C THR A 296 -14.71 -8.30 13.75
N GLY A 297 -15.16 -9.29 12.99
CA GLY A 297 -15.59 -9.11 11.60
C GLY A 297 -14.40 -9.03 10.64
N VAL A 298 -14.73 -8.98 9.36
CA VAL A 298 -13.82 -8.84 8.22
C VAL A 298 -13.61 -7.36 7.94
N SER A 299 -12.36 -6.92 7.95
CA SER A 299 -11.99 -5.58 7.48
C SER A 299 -11.94 -5.58 5.95
N PRO A 300 -12.56 -4.58 5.28
CA PRO A 300 -12.52 -4.47 3.82
C PRO A 300 -11.11 -4.10 3.33
N ASP A 301 -10.78 -4.47 2.09
CA ASP A 301 -9.57 -3.99 1.41
C ASP A 301 -9.70 -2.50 1.02
N VAL A 302 -10.93 -2.06 0.74
CA VAL A 302 -11.27 -0.66 0.46
C VAL A 302 -12.44 -0.25 1.36
N GLU A 303 -12.12 0.53 2.39
CA GLU A 303 -13.09 1.04 3.35
C GLU A 303 -13.84 2.25 2.78
N VAL A 304 -15.16 2.11 2.65
CA VAL A 304 -16.11 3.15 2.24
C VAL A 304 -17.45 2.89 2.91
N ASP A 305 -18.32 3.89 2.99
CA ASP A 305 -19.68 3.68 3.49
C ASP A 305 -20.41 2.64 2.61
N ALA A 306 -21.25 1.80 3.23
CA ALA A 306 -21.90 0.69 2.53
C ALA A 306 -22.74 1.15 1.33
N GLU A 307 -23.25 2.38 1.36
CA GLU A 307 -24.00 3.00 0.27
C GLU A 307 -23.12 3.29 -0.97
N ASP A 308 -21.86 3.66 -0.76
CA ASP A 308 -20.87 3.98 -1.79
C ASP A 308 -20.09 2.76 -2.32
N ALA A 309 -20.21 1.61 -1.64
CA ALA A 309 -19.46 0.39 -1.96
C ALA A 309 -19.66 -0.08 -3.40
N LEU A 310 -20.89 -0.03 -3.92
CA LEU A 310 -21.19 -0.45 -5.30
C LEU A 310 -20.54 0.48 -6.33
N ALA A 311 -20.66 1.80 -6.16
CA ALA A 311 -20.05 2.77 -7.06
C ALA A 311 -18.52 2.65 -7.05
N THR A 312 -17.94 2.44 -5.86
CA THR A 312 -16.51 2.20 -5.69
C THR A 312 -16.04 0.94 -6.40
N ALA A 313 -16.79 -0.17 -6.26
CA ALA A 313 -16.50 -1.43 -6.95
C ALA A 313 -16.51 -1.29 -8.48
N ILE A 314 -17.51 -0.59 -9.03
CA ILE A 314 -17.58 -0.30 -10.48
C ILE A 314 -16.36 0.50 -10.93
N ARG A 315 -15.97 1.54 -10.17
CA ARG A 315 -14.77 2.33 -10.48
C ARG A 315 -13.50 1.49 -10.49
N ILE A 316 -13.33 0.58 -9.51
CA ILE A 316 -12.18 -0.33 -9.44
C ILE A 316 -12.14 -1.23 -10.68
N ILE A 317 -13.26 -1.85 -11.06
CA ILE A 317 -13.34 -2.74 -12.22
C ILE A 317 -13.02 -1.99 -13.51
N ASN A 318 -13.60 -0.81 -13.70
CA ASN A 318 -13.36 0.02 -14.89
C ASN A 318 -11.91 0.48 -15.01
N LEU A 319 -11.25 0.76 -13.88
CA LEU A 319 -9.80 1.04 -13.88
C LEU A 319 -9.02 -0.21 -14.27
N ARG A 320 -9.27 -1.36 -13.63
CA ARG A 320 -8.57 -2.63 -13.91
C ARG A 320 -8.70 -3.06 -15.37
N ALA A 321 -9.83 -2.78 -16.01
CA ALA A 321 -10.02 -3.03 -17.43
C ALA A 321 -9.10 -2.20 -18.35
N GLN A 322 -8.68 -1.01 -17.91
CA GLN A 322 -7.77 -0.13 -18.65
C GLN A 322 -6.29 -0.42 -18.39
N VAL A 323 -5.97 -1.07 -17.25
CA VAL A 323 -4.59 -1.35 -16.83
C VAL A 323 -3.76 -2.05 -17.91
N PRO A 324 -4.22 -3.13 -18.59
CA PRO A 324 -3.41 -3.78 -19.62
C PRO A 324 -2.96 -2.83 -20.73
N ALA A 325 -3.84 -1.93 -21.18
CA ALA A 325 -3.52 -0.94 -22.20
C ALA A 325 -2.55 0.14 -21.69
N ILE A 326 -2.73 0.61 -20.45
CA ILE A 326 -1.82 1.55 -19.80
C ILE A 326 -0.41 0.95 -19.70
N ILE A 327 -0.31 -0.32 -19.28
CA ILE A 327 0.97 -0.99 -19.12
C ILE A 327 1.65 -1.24 -20.48
N GLU A 328 0.90 -1.67 -21.50
CA GLU A 328 1.46 -1.88 -22.84
C GLU A 328 1.97 -0.57 -23.47
N GLU A 329 1.20 0.51 -23.36
CA GLU A 329 1.59 1.81 -23.87
C GLU A 329 2.81 2.35 -23.10
N SER A 330 2.84 2.17 -21.77
CA SER A 330 4.00 2.50 -20.95
C SER A 330 5.25 1.73 -21.39
N ALA A 331 5.15 0.41 -21.60
CA ALA A 331 6.24 -0.43 -22.07
C ALA A 331 6.74 0.03 -23.45
N SER A 332 5.83 0.37 -24.37
CA SER A 332 6.15 0.86 -25.70
C SER A 332 6.84 2.23 -25.67
N LEU A 333 6.35 3.17 -24.86
CA LEU A 333 6.98 4.47 -24.67
C LEU A 333 8.41 4.32 -24.14
N ILE A 334 8.63 3.43 -23.18
CA ILE A 334 9.95 3.20 -22.58
C ILE A 334 10.91 2.58 -23.60
N ALA A 335 10.50 1.51 -24.29
CA ALA A 335 11.34 0.84 -25.28
C ALA A 335 11.80 1.80 -26.41
N ASN A 336 10.93 2.73 -26.80
CA ASN A 336 11.18 3.64 -27.91
C ASN A 336 11.95 4.90 -27.49
N ASN A 337 11.78 5.38 -26.26
CA ASN A 337 12.25 6.71 -25.86
C ASN A 337 13.31 6.71 -24.76
N TYR A 338 13.47 5.62 -23.99
CA TYR A 338 14.43 5.59 -22.90
C TYR A 338 15.87 5.67 -23.39
N ALA A 339 16.67 6.53 -22.77
CA ALA A 339 18.01 6.90 -23.21
C ALA A 339 18.88 5.68 -23.55
N PHE A 340 18.84 4.63 -22.72
CA PHE A 340 19.59 3.40 -22.91
C PHE A 340 18.71 2.31 -23.55
N GLU A 341 18.82 2.14 -24.87
CA GLU A 341 17.99 1.23 -25.67
C GLU A 341 17.83 -0.18 -25.09
N SER A 342 18.94 -0.84 -24.76
CA SER A 342 18.91 -2.22 -24.26
C SER A 342 18.20 -2.34 -22.91
N ILE A 343 18.41 -1.36 -22.02
CA ILE A 343 17.73 -1.29 -20.72
C ILE A 343 16.24 -0.99 -20.93
N GLY A 344 15.91 -0.05 -21.81
CA GLY A 344 14.52 0.28 -22.13
C GLY A 344 13.74 -0.91 -22.69
N ALA A 345 14.37 -1.71 -23.55
CA ALA A 345 13.80 -2.94 -24.07
C ALA A 345 13.56 -4.00 -22.98
N ASP A 346 14.54 -4.22 -22.10
CA ASP A 346 14.44 -5.16 -20.97
C ASP A 346 13.36 -4.74 -19.96
N VAL A 347 13.29 -3.45 -19.63
CA VAL A 347 12.23 -2.89 -18.76
C VAL A 347 10.86 -3.10 -19.40
N ALA A 348 10.71 -2.83 -20.70
CA ALA A 348 9.44 -3.00 -21.40
C ALA A 348 8.99 -4.48 -21.45
N GLU A 349 9.90 -5.41 -21.67
CA GLU A 349 9.62 -6.85 -21.64
C GLU A 349 9.16 -7.29 -20.25
N LYS A 350 9.95 -7.00 -19.21
CA LYS A 350 9.62 -7.37 -17.83
C LYS A 350 8.33 -6.72 -17.33
N LEU A 351 8.05 -5.48 -17.74
CA LEU A 351 6.80 -4.81 -17.39
C LEU A 351 5.58 -5.53 -17.98
N ARG A 352 5.69 -6.06 -19.22
CA ARG A 352 4.65 -6.91 -19.82
C ARG A 352 4.50 -8.24 -19.09
N GLU A 353 5.60 -8.84 -18.63
CA GLU A 353 5.57 -10.07 -17.82
C GLU A 353 4.83 -9.84 -16.49
N LEU A 354 5.13 -8.73 -15.78
CA LEU A 354 4.42 -8.37 -14.54
C LEU A 354 2.90 -8.25 -14.79
N GLN A 355 2.52 -7.63 -15.91
CA GLN A 355 1.10 -7.55 -16.31
C GLN A 355 0.48 -8.91 -16.62
N ALA A 356 1.19 -9.77 -17.37
CA ALA A 356 0.72 -11.11 -17.72
C ALA A 356 0.58 -12.02 -16.49
N ASN A 357 1.44 -11.84 -15.49
CA ASN A 357 1.39 -12.55 -14.21
C ASN A 357 0.34 -12.00 -13.25
N GLY A 358 -0.39 -10.93 -13.64
CA GLY A 358 -1.47 -10.37 -12.84
C GLY A 358 -1.01 -9.49 -11.68
N GLU A 359 0.22 -8.99 -11.69
CA GLU A 359 0.77 -8.17 -10.60
C GLU A 359 -0.02 -6.86 -10.38
N PHE A 360 -0.69 -6.36 -11.42
CA PHE A 360 -1.55 -5.17 -11.34
C PHE A 360 -3.03 -5.49 -11.07
N SER A 361 -3.40 -6.77 -10.90
CA SER A 361 -4.80 -7.20 -10.73
C SER A 361 -5.45 -6.71 -9.43
N THR A 362 -4.64 -6.31 -8.44
CA THR A 362 -5.09 -5.85 -7.12
C THR A 362 -5.27 -4.34 -7.02
N VAL A 363 -4.85 -3.57 -8.04
CA VAL A 363 -4.95 -2.10 -8.05
C VAL A 363 -6.41 -1.65 -7.85
N VAL A 364 -6.63 -0.69 -6.95
CA VAL A 364 -7.97 -0.18 -6.59
C VAL A 364 -8.20 1.28 -6.98
N CYS A 365 -7.14 2.04 -7.27
CA CYS A 365 -7.23 3.44 -7.65
C CYS A 365 -6.06 3.84 -8.56
N LYS A 366 -6.20 5.00 -9.22
CA LYS A 366 -5.21 5.52 -10.15
C LYS A 366 -3.88 5.81 -9.43
N GLU A 367 -3.94 6.42 -8.27
CA GLU A 367 -2.77 6.77 -7.46
C GLU A 367 -2.01 5.51 -7.05
N GLY A 368 -2.74 4.42 -6.76
CA GLY A 368 -2.18 3.09 -6.49
C GLY A 368 -1.49 2.49 -7.72
N LEU A 369 -2.07 2.65 -8.91
CA LEU A 369 -1.45 2.24 -10.18
C LEU A 369 -0.15 3.01 -10.42
N GLU A 370 -0.18 4.33 -10.30
CA GLU A 370 0.95 5.22 -10.54
C GLU A 370 2.11 4.92 -9.56
N THR A 371 1.78 4.71 -8.28
CA THR A 371 2.75 4.34 -7.25
C THR A 371 3.40 2.99 -7.56
N LYS A 372 2.60 1.96 -7.87
CA LYS A 372 3.12 0.64 -8.21
C LYS A 372 3.97 0.67 -9.48
N LEU A 373 3.45 1.28 -10.56
CA LEU A 373 4.17 1.40 -11.82
C LEU A 373 5.49 2.15 -11.64
N SER A 374 5.51 3.26 -10.89
CA SER A 374 6.76 3.97 -10.57
C SER A 374 7.77 3.09 -9.84
N ALA A 375 7.32 2.32 -8.84
CA ALA A 375 8.19 1.42 -8.08
C ALA A 375 8.76 0.33 -8.99
N ASP A 376 7.93 -0.31 -9.81
CA ASP A 376 8.35 -1.35 -10.75
C ASP A 376 9.35 -0.78 -11.77
N LEU A 377 9.07 0.39 -12.37
CA LEU A 377 9.99 1.04 -13.31
C LEU A 377 11.35 1.35 -12.69
N GLN A 378 11.37 1.86 -11.46
CA GLN A 378 12.61 2.15 -10.75
C GLN A 378 13.38 0.85 -10.45
N THR A 379 12.70 -0.22 -10.01
CA THR A 379 13.33 -1.51 -9.72
C THR A 379 13.90 -2.16 -10.98
N LEU A 380 13.19 -2.08 -12.10
CA LEU A 380 13.60 -2.70 -13.37
C LEU A 380 14.74 -1.95 -14.05
N SER A 381 14.72 -0.62 -14.01
CA SER A 381 15.74 0.22 -14.69
C SER A 381 16.94 0.57 -13.81
N GLY A 382 16.77 0.62 -12.48
CA GLY A 382 17.72 1.24 -11.56
C GLY A 382 17.71 2.77 -11.59
N ASP A 383 16.89 3.39 -12.45
CA ASP A 383 16.86 4.82 -12.72
C ASP A 383 15.69 5.48 -11.97
N LYS A 384 16.03 6.40 -11.06
CA LYS A 384 15.04 7.12 -10.23
C LYS A 384 14.27 8.19 -11.01
N SER A 385 14.74 8.55 -12.19
CA SER A 385 14.10 9.51 -13.08
C SER A 385 13.06 8.85 -13.98
N LEU A 386 13.12 7.52 -14.19
CA LEU A 386 12.12 6.77 -14.93
C LEU A 386 10.94 6.38 -14.02
N LYS A 387 9.83 7.12 -14.11
CA LYS A 387 8.68 6.96 -13.20
C LYS A 387 7.41 7.58 -13.76
N THR A 388 6.26 7.33 -13.11
CA THR A 388 5.05 8.10 -13.39
C THR A 388 5.16 9.53 -12.87
N THR A 389 4.46 10.46 -13.49
CA THR A 389 4.48 11.88 -13.12
C THR A 389 3.14 12.56 -13.44
N THR A 390 3.03 13.84 -13.09
CA THR A 390 1.89 14.68 -13.46
C THR A 390 2.28 15.60 -14.61
N ASN A 391 1.32 15.89 -15.49
CA ASN A 391 1.50 16.92 -16.50
C ASN A 391 1.26 18.31 -15.89
N THR A 392 2.25 18.79 -15.13
CA THR A 392 2.19 20.13 -14.53
C THR A 392 2.73 21.14 -15.54
N PRO A 393 1.92 22.11 -16.02
CA PRO A 393 2.43 23.17 -16.88
C PRO A 393 3.56 23.93 -16.19
N ALA A 394 4.59 24.33 -16.95
CA ALA A 394 5.59 25.24 -16.43
C ALA A 394 4.89 26.52 -15.94
N LEU A 395 5.25 26.98 -14.73
CA LEU A 395 4.80 28.27 -14.25
C LEU A 395 5.32 29.37 -15.18
N PRO A 396 4.55 30.44 -15.40
CA PRO A 396 5.06 31.58 -16.16
C PRO A 396 6.32 32.12 -15.48
N PRO A 397 7.33 32.55 -16.25
CA PRO A 397 8.55 33.10 -15.67
C PRO A 397 8.20 34.32 -14.80
N MET A 398 8.75 34.35 -13.59
CA MET A 398 8.61 35.52 -12.71
C MET A 398 9.60 36.60 -13.16
N GLU A 399 9.09 37.80 -13.44
CA GLU A 399 9.95 38.98 -13.69
C GLU A 399 10.39 39.57 -12.35
N TYR A 400 11.69 39.56 -12.08
CA TYR A 400 12.28 40.21 -10.91
C TYR A 400 12.87 41.58 -11.28
N SER A 401 12.88 42.51 -10.31
CA SER A 401 13.64 43.75 -10.49
C SER A 401 15.15 43.47 -10.46
N PRO A 402 16.00 44.34 -11.04
CA PRO A 402 17.45 44.20 -10.96
C PRO A 402 17.97 44.06 -9.52
N GLU A 403 17.39 44.78 -8.56
CA GLU A 403 17.77 44.72 -7.15
C GLU A 403 17.44 43.35 -6.52
N MET A 404 16.27 42.80 -6.86
CA MET A 404 15.89 41.46 -6.43
C MET A 404 16.82 40.40 -7.01
N TYR A 405 17.21 40.51 -8.28
CA TYR A 405 18.21 39.61 -8.88
C TYR A 405 19.55 39.68 -8.15
N ILE A 406 20.02 40.88 -7.80
CA ILE A 406 21.26 41.05 -7.04
C ILE A 406 21.19 40.31 -5.70
N GLU A 407 20.09 40.47 -4.95
CA GLU A 407 19.93 39.80 -3.65
C GLU A 407 19.83 38.27 -3.80
N LEU A 408 19.07 37.78 -4.79
CA LEU A 408 18.99 36.35 -5.09
C LEU A 408 20.37 35.77 -5.48
N ILE A 409 21.14 36.49 -6.30
CA ILE A 409 22.50 36.08 -6.69
C ILE A 409 23.42 36.03 -5.48
N LYS A 410 23.39 37.02 -4.59
CA LYS A 410 24.22 37.04 -3.37
C LYS A 410 23.90 35.88 -2.42
N ILE A 411 22.64 35.44 -2.38
CA ILE A 411 22.21 34.30 -1.55
C ILE A 411 22.55 32.96 -2.24
N SER A 412 22.42 32.90 -3.57
CA SER A 412 22.62 31.66 -4.35
C SER A 412 24.08 31.31 -4.58
N PHE A 413 24.95 32.32 -4.63
CA PHE A 413 26.38 32.15 -4.85
C PHE A 413 27.18 32.59 -3.62
N HIS A 414 28.03 31.69 -3.12
CA HIS A 414 28.99 32.01 -2.09
C HIS A 414 30.40 32.05 -2.68
N THR A 415 31.10 33.16 -2.47
CA THR A 415 32.47 33.37 -2.95
C THR A 415 33.40 33.75 -1.82
N ASP A 416 34.61 33.22 -1.83
CA ASP A 416 35.68 33.61 -0.90
C ASP A 416 37.06 33.55 -1.59
N VAL A 417 38.07 34.15 -0.97
CA VAL A 417 39.48 34.02 -1.37
C VAL A 417 40.30 33.62 -0.15
N PHE A 418 40.79 32.38 -0.16
CA PHE A 418 41.60 31.83 0.92
C PHE A 418 43.07 32.28 0.81
N GLU A 419 43.87 31.87 1.81
CA GLU A 419 45.33 32.00 1.77
C GLU A 419 45.93 31.46 0.47
N ASN A 420 47.08 32.01 0.06
CA ASN A 420 47.74 31.74 -1.22
C ASN A 420 46.88 32.06 -2.46
N ASN A 421 45.96 33.03 -2.33
CA ASN A 421 45.13 33.52 -3.43
C ASN A 421 44.33 32.40 -4.12
N ILE A 422 43.75 31.51 -3.32
CA ILE A 422 42.89 30.42 -3.79
C ILE A 422 41.43 30.90 -3.78
N GLY A 423 40.80 31.00 -4.94
CA GLY A 423 39.39 31.34 -5.06
C GLY A 423 38.48 30.19 -4.65
N TYR A 424 37.36 30.52 -4.04
CA TYR A 424 36.29 29.58 -3.71
C TYR A 424 34.97 30.07 -4.30
N LEU A 425 34.26 29.20 -5.00
CA LEU A 425 32.95 29.45 -5.59
C LEU A 425 32.01 28.30 -5.27
N ARG A 426 30.90 28.59 -4.60
CA ARG A 426 29.82 27.63 -4.33
C ARG A 426 28.50 28.14 -4.90
N PHE A 427 27.75 27.23 -5.48
CA PHE A 427 26.35 27.42 -5.85
C PHE A 427 25.65 26.06 -5.88
N ASP A 428 24.36 26.05 -5.53
CA ASP A 428 23.65 24.80 -5.21
C ASP A 428 22.62 24.40 -6.30
N MET A 429 22.49 25.17 -7.39
CA MET A 429 21.59 24.90 -8.53
C MET A 429 22.14 25.49 -9.83
N PHE A 430 21.95 24.81 -10.96
CA PHE A 430 22.10 25.36 -12.31
C PHE A 430 20.81 26.07 -12.73
N GLY A 431 20.94 27.24 -13.35
CA GLY A 431 19.82 27.99 -13.94
C GLY A 431 19.66 27.69 -15.43
N ASP A 432 18.48 27.96 -15.98
CA ASP A 432 18.27 27.92 -17.42
C ASP A 432 19.07 29.04 -18.12
N PHE A 433 19.67 28.74 -19.28
CA PHE A 433 20.48 29.71 -20.00
C PHE A 433 19.72 30.97 -20.42
N GLU A 434 18.45 30.85 -20.85
CA GLU A 434 17.67 32.02 -21.26
C GLU A 434 17.26 32.89 -20.06
N GLU A 435 17.20 32.31 -18.86
CA GLU A 435 16.99 33.06 -17.61
C GLU A 435 18.29 33.68 -17.08
N VAL A 436 19.42 32.99 -17.25
CA VAL A 436 20.74 33.44 -16.79
C VAL A 436 21.32 34.53 -17.70
N LYS A 437 21.09 34.46 -19.01
CA LYS A 437 21.66 35.38 -20.00
C LYS A 437 21.35 36.86 -19.74
N PRO A 438 20.10 37.28 -19.42
CA PRO A 438 19.78 38.67 -19.09
C PRO A 438 20.51 39.19 -17.83
N ILE A 439 20.81 38.31 -16.88
CA ILE A 439 21.45 38.65 -15.60
C ILE A 439 22.94 38.33 -15.55
N ALA A 440 23.53 37.88 -16.67
CA ALA A 440 24.93 37.44 -16.74
C ALA A 440 25.91 38.54 -16.29
N GLN A 441 25.64 39.80 -16.65
CA GLN A 441 26.47 40.93 -16.23
C GLN A 441 26.44 41.13 -14.71
N ILE A 442 25.27 40.96 -14.08
CA ILE A 442 25.10 41.08 -12.63
C ILE A 442 25.88 39.96 -11.93
N ILE A 443 25.79 38.72 -12.45
CA ILE A 443 26.55 37.57 -11.93
C ILE A 443 28.06 37.84 -12.05
N VAL A 444 28.52 38.40 -13.18
CA VAL A 444 29.93 38.74 -13.37
C VAL A 444 30.40 39.74 -12.33
N GLU A 445 29.65 40.82 -12.12
CA GLU A 445 29.99 41.89 -11.17
C GLU A 445 30.00 41.42 -9.71
N HIS A 446 29.01 40.60 -9.32
CA HIS A 446 28.79 40.24 -7.92
C HIS A 446 29.41 38.91 -7.48
N VAL A 447 29.76 38.05 -8.44
CA VAL A 447 30.29 36.70 -8.19
C VAL A 447 31.63 36.52 -8.88
N TRP A 448 31.64 36.57 -10.21
CA TRP A 448 32.80 36.11 -10.98
C TRP A 448 34.05 36.97 -10.77
N ASN A 449 33.89 38.30 -10.79
CA ASN A 449 35.00 39.24 -10.63
C ASN A 449 35.73 39.11 -9.28
N LYS A 450 35.08 38.52 -8.27
CA LYS A 450 35.70 38.29 -6.95
C LYS A 450 36.72 37.16 -6.96
N VAL A 451 36.59 36.20 -7.87
CA VAL A 451 37.35 34.95 -7.85
C VAL A 451 38.18 34.72 -9.12
N VAL A 452 37.87 35.38 -10.24
CA VAL A 452 38.53 35.09 -11.54
C VAL A 452 40.03 35.40 -11.58
N ASN A 453 40.49 36.37 -10.77
CA ASN A 453 41.90 36.79 -10.72
C ASN A 453 42.76 35.96 -9.75
N THR A 454 42.19 34.94 -9.11
CA THR A 454 42.89 34.01 -8.21
C THR A 454 43.85 33.08 -8.97
N ASP A 455 44.82 32.50 -8.28
CA ASP A 455 45.85 31.63 -8.90
C ASP A 455 45.37 30.18 -9.09
N ALA A 456 44.48 29.74 -8.21
CA ALA A 456 43.77 28.46 -8.28
C ALA A 456 42.34 28.62 -7.76
N MET A 457 41.41 27.75 -8.20
CA MET A 457 39.99 27.83 -7.80
C MET A 457 39.44 26.50 -7.31
N ILE A 458 38.64 26.55 -6.25
CA ILE A 458 37.78 25.48 -5.77
C ILE A 458 36.34 25.82 -6.14
N VAL A 459 35.70 24.97 -6.94
CA VAL A 459 34.25 25.03 -7.21
C VAL A 459 33.55 23.99 -6.36
N ASP A 460 32.66 24.41 -5.48
CA ASP A 460 32.00 23.54 -4.51
C ASP A 460 30.58 23.21 -4.95
N LEU A 461 30.38 21.96 -5.38
CA LEU A 461 29.10 21.42 -5.84
C LEU A 461 28.55 20.36 -4.90
N ARG A 462 29.08 20.27 -3.67
CA ARG A 462 28.67 19.24 -2.70
C ARG A 462 27.16 19.27 -2.40
N ASN A 463 26.53 20.44 -2.46
CA ASN A 463 25.09 20.58 -2.22
C ASN A 463 24.30 20.89 -3.51
N ASN A 464 24.92 20.72 -4.68
CA ASN A 464 24.30 21.14 -5.93
C ASN A 464 23.37 20.07 -6.49
N LEU A 465 22.06 20.34 -6.50
CA LEU A 465 21.03 19.37 -6.91
C LEU A 465 20.81 19.32 -8.44
N GLY A 466 21.60 20.08 -9.20
CA GLY A 466 21.48 20.16 -10.65
C GLY A 466 20.55 21.30 -11.08
N GLY A 467 19.73 21.06 -12.10
CA GLY A 467 18.89 22.05 -12.76
C GLY A 467 18.80 21.81 -14.26
N PRO A 468 18.34 22.80 -15.05
CA PRO A 468 18.42 22.75 -16.51
C PRO A 468 19.88 22.60 -16.98
N THR A 469 20.08 21.84 -18.06
CA THR A 469 21.42 21.58 -18.64
C THR A 469 21.87 22.69 -19.59
N THR A 470 20.99 23.63 -19.94
CA THR A 470 21.21 24.66 -20.97
C THR A 470 22.38 25.60 -20.65
N ALA A 471 22.67 25.87 -19.37
CA ALA A 471 23.75 26.76 -18.97
C ALA A 471 25.15 26.10 -18.88
N ILE A 472 25.24 24.77 -19.01
CA ILE A 472 26.49 24.02 -18.79
C ILE A 472 27.58 24.47 -19.77
N ALA A 473 27.26 24.58 -21.07
CA ALA A 473 28.21 25.03 -22.08
C ALA A 473 28.78 26.42 -21.76
N GLY A 474 27.92 27.35 -21.35
CA GLY A 474 28.31 28.69 -20.95
C GLY A 474 29.25 28.68 -19.74
N PHE A 475 28.92 27.90 -18.71
CA PHE A 475 29.74 27.84 -17.49
C PHE A 475 31.09 27.14 -17.75
N CYS A 476 31.12 26.01 -18.45
CA CYS A 476 32.35 25.33 -18.87
C CYS A 476 33.29 26.28 -19.62
N SER A 477 32.74 27.13 -20.48
CA SER A 477 33.53 28.02 -21.35
C SER A 477 34.41 29.00 -20.57
N TYR A 478 34.05 29.42 -19.35
CA TYR A 478 34.91 30.28 -18.53
C TYR A 478 36.25 29.61 -18.18
N PHE A 479 36.32 28.29 -18.19
CA PHE A 479 37.51 27.53 -17.81
C PHE A 479 38.39 27.11 -18.99
N PHE A 480 38.05 27.52 -20.23
CA PHE A 480 38.86 27.26 -21.42
C PHE A 480 39.22 28.56 -22.14
N ASP A 481 40.30 28.51 -22.92
CA ASP A 481 40.74 29.65 -23.72
C ASP A 481 39.81 29.84 -24.93
N GLY A 482 39.64 31.09 -25.37
CA GLY A 482 38.66 31.45 -26.41
C GLY A 482 39.16 31.32 -27.86
N ASP A 483 40.39 30.84 -28.06
CA ASP A 483 41.01 30.72 -29.39
C ASP A 483 40.48 29.53 -30.18
N LYS A 484 39.91 28.52 -29.50
CA LYS A 484 39.34 27.32 -30.12
C LYS A 484 38.07 26.88 -29.41
N GLN A 485 37.07 26.46 -30.20
CA GLN A 485 35.93 25.74 -29.67
C GLN A 485 36.35 24.33 -29.26
N ILE A 486 35.86 23.89 -28.10
CA ILE A 486 36.13 22.58 -27.53
C ILE A 486 34.82 21.83 -27.45
N VAL A 487 34.83 20.57 -27.90
CA VAL A 487 33.72 19.63 -27.68
C VAL A 487 33.73 19.22 -26.22
N LEU A 488 32.71 19.68 -25.49
CA LEU A 488 32.50 19.41 -24.07
C LEU A 488 31.92 18.02 -23.87
N ASP A 489 30.88 17.67 -24.63
CA ASP A 489 30.28 16.35 -24.66
C ASP A 489 29.58 16.07 -25.99
N LYS A 490 29.17 14.81 -26.21
CA LYS A 490 28.22 14.46 -27.26
C LYS A 490 26.99 13.82 -26.63
N LEU A 491 25.83 14.34 -26.97
CA LEU A 491 24.56 13.94 -26.37
C LEU A 491 23.74 13.19 -27.41
N TYR A 492 23.42 11.93 -27.13
CA TYR A 492 22.53 11.14 -27.98
C TYR A 492 21.09 11.27 -27.48
N ASP A 493 20.20 11.81 -28.30
CA ASP A 493 18.76 11.86 -28.04
C ASP A 493 18.08 10.63 -28.67
N ARG A 494 17.59 9.74 -27.82
CA ARG A 494 17.00 8.46 -28.22
C ARG A 494 15.81 8.62 -29.18
N PRO A 495 14.80 9.48 -28.91
CA PRO A 495 13.64 9.60 -29.78
C PRO A 495 13.96 10.06 -31.20
N SER A 496 14.92 10.99 -31.36
CA SER A 496 15.31 11.51 -32.68
C SER A 496 16.41 10.69 -33.35
N GLY A 497 17.17 9.89 -32.59
CA GLY A 497 18.36 9.18 -33.07
C GLY A 497 19.52 10.12 -33.42
N VAL A 498 19.47 11.38 -32.96
CA VAL A 498 20.46 12.41 -33.28
C VAL A 498 21.48 12.53 -32.15
N THR A 499 22.75 12.58 -32.52
CA THR A 499 23.83 13.01 -31.62
C THR A 499 24.14 14.48 -31.85
N THR A 500 24.08 15.29 -30.79
CA THR A 500 24.50 16.70 -30.81
C THR A 500 25.81 16.88 -30.06
N GLU A 501 26.65 17.81 -30.52
CA GLU A 501 27.88 18.19 -29.82
C GLU A 501 27.61 19.39 -28.91
N LEU A 502 27.89 19.24 -27.62
CA LEU A 502 27.91 20.34 -26.67
C LEU A 502 29.27 21.06 -26.80
N LEU A 503 29.26 22.33 -27.19
CA LEU A 503 30.48 23.08 -27.51
C LEU A 503 30.70 24.23 -26.55
N THR A 504 31.96 24.63 -26.34
CA THR A 504 32.25 25.91 -25.69
C THR A 504 31.72 27.10 -26.51
N LEU A 505 31.26 28.12 -25.81
CA LEU A 505 30.84 29.39 -26.40
C LEU A 505 32.07 30.21 -26.81
N PRO A 506 32.04 30.89 -27.98
CA PRO A 506 33.14 31.74 -28.42
C PRO A 506 33.22 33.03 -27.60
N GLU A 507 32.07 33.61 -27.25
CA GLU A 507 31.95 34.86 -26.50
C GLU A 507 31.27 34.61 -25.15
N LEU A 508 31.71 35.35 -24.13
CA LEU A 508 31.18 35.31 -22.78
C LEU A 508 31.08 36.73 -22.22
N THR A 509 30.15 36.93 -21.31
CA THR A 509 30.17 38.10 -20.43
C THR A 509 31.33 37.98 -19.44
N GLY A 510 32.11 39.04 -19.22
CA GLY A 510 33.28 38.98 -18.33
C GLY A 510 34.50 38.26 -18.91
N VAL A 511 35.49 37.97 -18.07
CA VAL A 511 36.79 37.42 -18.49
C VAL A 511 36.86 35.91 -18.26
N ARG A 512 37.54 35.17 -19.13
CA ARG A 512 37.79 33.73 -18.92
C ARG A 512 38.79 33.53 -17.79
N TYR A 513 38.56 32.52 -16.95
CA TYR A 513 39.57 32.00 -16.02
C TYR A 513 40.74 31.36 -16.77
N GLY A 514 40.43 30.80 -17.96
CA GLY A 514 41.40 30.23 -18.88
C GLY A 514 41.80 28.81 -18.52
N SER A 515 42.56 28.17 -19.41
CA SER A 515 42.91 26.74 -19.32
C SER A 515 44.05 26.44 -18.34
N LYS A 516 44.89 27.44 -18.00
CA LYS A 516 46.17 27.24 -17.30
C LYS A 516 46.07 27.20 -15.77
N LYS A 517 45.09 27.91 -15.20
CA LYS A 517 44.93 28.01 -13.74
C LYS A 517 44.32 26.73 -13.17
N SER A 518 44.85 26.28 -12.04
CA SER A 518 44.47 25.02 -11.42
C SER A 518 43.03 25.06 -10.87
N LEU A 519 42.29 23.97 -11.06
CA LEU A 519 40.88 23.86 -10.71
C LEU A 519 40.59 22.55 -9.97
N ILE A 520 39.94 22.66 -8.81
CA ILE A 520 39.38 21.55 -8.06
C ILE A 520 37.86 21.72 -8.00
N ILE A 521 37.12 20.62 -8.20
CA ILE A 521 35.67 20.59 -7.99
C ILE A 521 35.36 19.64 -6.81
N LEU A 522 34.52 20.12 -5.89
CA LEU A 522 34.06 19.34 -4.74
C LEU A 522 32.70 18.70 -5.04
N THR A 523 32.55 17.44 -4.65
CA THR A 523 31.34 16.64 -4.94
C THR A 523 30.88 15.86 -3.71
N SER A 524 29.58 15.56 -3.66
CA SER A 524 28.99 14.66 -2.65
C SER A 524 27.93 13.77 -3.29
N LYS A 525 27.36 12.85 -2.50
CA LYS A 525 26.17 12.06 -2.93
C LYS A 525 24.94 12.90 -3.30
N ALA A 526 24.89 14.17 -2.89
CA ALA A 526 23.82 15.10 -3.26
C ALA A 526 24.07 15.81 -4.61
N THR A 527 25.30 15.79 -5.13
CA THR A 527 25.61 16.38 -6.44
C THR A 527 24.84 15.62 -7.53
N ALA A 528 23.92 16.28 -8.23
CA ALA A 528 22.98 15.62 -9.15
C ALA A 528 22.78 16.35 -10.49
N GLY A 529 22.36 15.62 -11.53
CA GLY A 529 21.84 16.18 -12.79
C GLY A 529 22.84 17.05 -13.56
N ALA A 530 22.46 18.30 -13.89
CA ALA A 530 23.35 19.23 -14.61
C ALA A 530 24.72 19.45 -13.91
N ALA A 531 24.78 19.36 -12.58
CA ALA A 531 26.04 19.45 -11.85
C ALA A 531 26.92 18.23 -12.09
N GLU A 532 26.34 17.05 -12.25
CA GLU A 532 27.07 15.84 -12.62
C GLU A 532 27.61 15.96 -14.03
N GLU A 533 26.81 16.37 -15.00
CA GLU A 533 27.30 16.57 -16.38
C GLU A 533 28.48 17.57 -16.43
N PHE A 534 28.40 18.70 -15.70
CA PHE A 534 29.53 19.61 -15.55
C PHE A 534 30.77 18.92 -14.97
N VAL A 535 30.62 18.18 -13.86
CA VAL A 535 31.73 17.43 -13.23
C VAL A 535 32.32 16.41 -14.20
N TYR A 536 31.46 15.69 -14.93
CA TYR A 536 31.83 14.67 -15.91
C TYR A 536 32.67 15.29 -17.03
N ILE A 537 32.20 16.38 -17.64
CA ILE A 537 32.91 17.12 -18.70
C ILE A 537 34.29 17.57 -18.19
N MET A 538 34.32 18.24 -17.04
CA MET A 538 35.56 18.81 -16.50
C MET A 538 36.58 17.74 -16.10
N LYS A 539 36.09 16.58 -15.65
CA LYS A 539 36.91 15.39 -15.38
C LYS A 539 37.41 14.73 -16.67
N LYS A 540 36.53 14.45 -17.63
CA LYS A 540 36.82 13.79 -18.91
C LYS A 540 37.86 14.54 -19.72
N LEU A 541 37.76 15.87 -19.74
CA LEU A 541 38.71 16.75 -20.43
C LEU A 541 40.00 17.00 -19.64
N GLY A 542 40.14 16.43 -18.44
CA GLY A 542 41.30 16.65 -17.57
C GLY A 542 41.44 18.10 -17.09
N ARG A 543 40.36 18.89 -17.15
CA ARG A 543 40.38 20.31 -16.80
C ARG A 543 40.34 20.54 -15.29
N ALA A 544 39.69 19.66 -14.54
CA ALA A 544 39.56 19.76 -13.09
C ALA A 544 39.91 18.44 -12.39
N MET A 545 40.51 18.58 -11.21
CA MET A 545 40.59 17.49 -10.25
C MET A 545 39.30 17.45 -9.42
N ILE A 546 38.81 16.23 -9.12
CA ILE A 546 37.53 16.03 -8.43
C ILE A 546 37.81 15.43 -7.07
N VAL A 547 37.30 16.06 -6.01
CA VAL A 547 37.53 15.67 -4.62
C VAL A 547 36.19 15.52 -3.92
N GLY A 548 35.99 14.47 -3.13
CA GLY A 548 34.76 14.28 -2.36
C GLY A 548 34.20 12.87 -2.47
N GLU A 549 32.88 12.74 -2.57
CA GLU A 549 32.20 11.45 -2.70
C GLU A 549 31.78 11.21 -4.16
N THR A 550 31.42 9.97 -4.49
CA THR A 550 30.72 9.68 -5.75
C THR A 550 29.39 10.43 -5.79
N THR A 551 29.07 11.05 -6.93
CA THR A 551 27.84 11.82 -7.15
C THR A 551 26.58 10.94 -7.18
N ALA A 552 25.40 11.55 -7.30
CA ALA A 552 24.11 10.86 -7.14
C ALA A 552 23.79 9.79 -8.20
N GLY A 553 24.38 9.89 -9.40
CA GLY A 553 24.05 9.05 -10.54
C GLY A 553 22.67 9.36 -11.13
N ALA A 554 22.27 10.64 -11.15
CA ALA A 554 21.02 11.02 -11.81
C ALA A 554 21.17 10.90 -13.33
N SER A 555 20.05 11.03 -14.05
CA SER A 555 20.03 11.12 -15.51
C SER A 555 20.01 12.58 -15.98
N HIS A 556 20.14 12.78 -17.28
CA HIS A 556 19.68 14.02 -17.92
C HIS A 556 18.20 14.30 -17.60
N PRO A 557 17.75 15.57 -17.61
CA PRO A 557 16.36 15.93 -17.36
C PRO A 557 15.39 15.13 -18.25
N PRO A 558 14.42 14.41 -17.66
CA PRO A 558 13.49 13.57 -18.41
C PRO A 558 12.45 14.40 -19.17
N LYS A 559 11.90 13.81 -20.24
CA LYS A 559 10.72 14.33 -20.94
C LYS A 559 9.45 13.68 -20.39
N VAL A 560 8.34 14.40 -20.45
CA VAL A 560 7.02 13.89 -20.03
C VAL A 560 6.28 13.33 -21.24
N PHE A 561 5.80 12.11 -21.13
CA PHE A 561 5.03 11.41 -22.16
C PHE A 561 3.63 11.07 -21.63
N PRO A 562 2.54 11.43 -22.33
CA PRO A 562 1.21 10.93 -22.00
C PRO A 562 1.10 9.44 -22.34
N VAL A 563 0.42 8.66 -21.50
CA VAL A 563 0.16 7.24 -21.74
C VAL A 563 -1.21 7.10 -22.41
N GLY A 564 -1.23 7.04 -23.74
CA GLY A 564 -2.44 6.98 -24.54
C GLY A 564 -3.39 8.15 -24.26
N GLU A 565 -4.69 7.89 -24.31
CA GLU A 565 -5.74 8.88 -23.98
C GLU A 565 -6.08 8.91 -22.48
N THR A 566 -5.16 8.45 -21.63
CA THR A 566 -5.37 8.40 -20.18
C THR A 566 -4.81 9.64 -19.48
N ASN A 567 -5.11 9.77 -18.19
CA ASN A 567 -4.52 10.81 -17.33
C ASN A 567 -3.21 10.37 -16.65
N VAL A 568 -2.56 9.31 -17.14
CA VAL A 568 -1.27 8.81 -16.64
C VAL A 568 -0.15 9.38 -17.52
N PHE A 569 0.93 9.84 -16.90
CA PHE A 569 2.10 10.36 -17.61
C PHE A 569 3.37 9.69 -17.11
N LEU A 570 4.34 9.51 -18.00
CA LEU A 570 5.67 9.00 -17.69
C LEU A 570 6.71 10.10 -17.81
N SER A 571 7.60 10.17 -16.83
CA SER A 571 8.86 10.89 -16.92
C SER A 571 9.91 9.91 -17.44
N ILE A 572 10.40 10.13 -18.66
CA ILE A 572 11.34 9.23 -19.34
C ILE A 572 12.62 10.02 -19.67
N PRO A 573 13.78 9.65 -19.10
CA PRO A 573 15.08 10.15 -19.56
C PRO A 573 15.31 9.72 -21.00
N THR A 574 15.52 10.68 -21.91
CA THR A 574 15.65 10.42 -23.35
C THR A 574 17.03 10.69 -23.91
N VAL A 575 17.91 11.30 -23.13
CA VAL A 575 19.23 11.73 -23.55
C VAL A 575 20.28 11.07 -22.66
N HIS A 576 21.39 10.64 -23.26
CA HIS A 576 22.58 10.26 -22.51
C HIS A 576 23.85 10.85 -23.14
N SER A 577 24.86 11.02 -22.31
CA SER A 577 26.22 11.42 -22.67
C SER A 577 26.94 10.30 -23.44
N ASP A 578 27.96 10.68 -24.22
CA ASP A 578 28.77 9.74 -25.00
C ASP A 578 29.50 8.72 -24.12
N THR A 579 29.31 7.45 -24.44
CA THR A 579 29.89 6.29 -23.73
C THR A 579 31.12 5.72 -24.42
N SER A 580 31.58 6.32 -25.53
CA SER A 580 32.73 5.83 -26.30
C SER A 580 34.04 5.75 -25.50
N THR A 581 34.17 6.57 -24.46
CA THR A 581 35.37 6.67 -23.61
C THR A 581 35.24 5.96 -22.25
N GLY A 582 34.15 5.23 -22.01
CA GLY A 582 33.89 4.55 -20.74
C GLY A 582 32.41 4.49 -20.37
N PRO A 583 32.07 3.86 -19.23
CA PRO A 583 30.69 3.78 -18.76
C PRO A 583 30.08 5.18 -18.58
N ALA A 584 28.78 5.29 -18.87
CA ALA A 584 27.98 6.48 -18.64
C ALA A 584 28.03 6.88 -17.15
N TRP A 585 27.91 8.18 -16.87
CA TRP A 585 27.84 8.65 -15.49
C TRP A 585 26.41 8.49 -14.93
N GLU A 586 25.43 8.48 -15.82
CA GLU A 586 24.02 8.30 -15.53
C GLU A 586 23.77 6.93 -14.87
N GLY A 587 23.01 6.93 -13.77
CA GLY A 587 22.71 5.73 -12.99
C GLY A 587 23.81 5.27 -12.02
N VAL A 588 25.06 5.70 -12.20
CA VAL A 588 26.21 5.25 -11.37
C VAL A 588 26.83 6.38 -10.54
N GLY A 589 26.84 7.59 -11.08
CA GLY A 589 27.52 8.75 -10.51
C GLY A 589 29.00 8.78 -10.85
N ILE A 590 29.60 9.95 -10.66
CA ILE A 590 30.97 10.26 -11.06
C ILE A 590 31.87 10.02 -9.86
N THR A 591 32.74 9.01 -9.97
CA THR A 591 33.74 8.74 -8.93
C THR A 591 34.76 9.89 -8.86
N PRO A 592 35.08 10.44 -7.68
CA PRO A 592 36.11 11.46 -7.53
C PRO A 592 37.50 10.92 -7.85
N HIS A 593 38.44 11.81 -8.18
CA HIS A 593 39.86 11.45 -8.27
C HIS A 593 40.46 11.17 -6.90
N ILE A 594 40.04 11.96 -5.90
CA ILE A 594 40.45 11.81 -4.50
C ILE A 594 39.18 11.64 -3.65
N PRO A 595 38.88 10.39 -3.24
CA PRO A 595 37.79 10.12 -2.33
C PRO A 595 38.00 10.81 -0.99
N ALA A 596 36.99 11.53 -0.51
CA ALA A 596 36.94 12.17 0.78
C ALA A 596 35.49 12.29 1.24
N ALA A 597 35.24 12.23 2.55
CA ALA A 597 33.91 12.56 3.07
C ALA A 597 33.54 14.00 2.68
N ALA A 598 32.25 14.24 2.42
CA ALA A 598 31.79 15.53 1.90
C ALA A 598 32.19 16.69 2.80
N ASP A 599 32.16 16.52 4.12
CA ASP A 599 32.58 17.51 5.12
C ASP A 599 34.10 17.80 5.12
N ALA A 600 34.92 16.79 4.80
CA ALA A 600 36.37 16.90 4.73
C ALA A 600 36.91 17.39 3.36
N ALA A 601 36.12 17.29 2.29
CA ALA A 601 36.58 17.52 0.91
C ALA A 601 37.20 18.92 0.69
N LEU A 602 36.66 19.96 1.33
CA LEU A 602 37.20 21.32 1.22
C LEU A 602 38.61 21.44 1.80
N GLU A 603 38.84 20.87 2.97
CA GLU A 603 40.15 20.92 3.63
C GLU A 603 41.19 20.07 2.88
N VAL A 604 40.76 18.94 2.31
CA VAL A 604 41.61 18.15 1.40
C VAL A 604 42.02 18.98 0.19
N ALA A 605 41.08 19.67 -0.47
CA ALA A 605 41.35 20.51 -1.63
C ALA A 605 42.30 21.67 -1.31
N LYS A 606 42.07 22.39 -0.20
CA LYS A 606 42.99 23.44 0.28
C LYS A 606 44.38 22.89 0.53
N GLY A 607 44.49 21.74 1.19
CA GLY A 607 45.77 21.08 1.46
C GLY A 607 46.55 20.73 0.19
N ILE A 608 45.85 20.34 -0.89
CA ILE A 608 46.48 20.06 -2.19
C ILE A 608 46.99 21.35 -2.84
N PHE A 609 46.16 22.40 -2.91
CA PHE A 609 46.59 23.66 -3.52
C PHE A 609 47.68 24.36 -2.74
N ASN A 610 47.64 24.37 -1.41
CA ASN A 610 48.71 24.95 -0.59
C ASN A 610 50.06 24.27 -0.85
N LYS A 611 50.09 22.95 -1.03
CA LYS A 611 51.31 22.22 -1.41
C LYS A 611 51.74 22.53 -2.84
N HIS A 612 50.80 22.64 -3.77
CA HIS A 612 51.08 22.90 -5.18
C HIS A 612 51.64 24.31 -5.40
N LEU A 613 51.05 25.32 -4.77
CA LEU A 613 51.45 26.72 -4.89
C LEU A 613 52.67 27.05 -4.01
N GLY A 614 52.79 26.43 -2.83
CA GLY A 614 53.93 26.60 -1.93
C GLY A 614 55.25 26.00 -2.45
N GLY A 615 55.20 25.08 -3.42
CA GLY A 615 56.39 24.54 -4.10
C GLY A 615 56.84 25.32 -5.34
N GLN A 616 56.15 26.42 -5.69
CA GLN A 616 56.47 27.30 -6.83
C GLN A 616 57.10 28.65 -6.41
N GLN A 617 57.29 28.89 -5.12
CA GLN A 617 58.16 29.95 -4.57
C GLN A 617 59.56 29.41 -4.34
#